data_AF-A0A7X9DKY7-F1
#
_entry.id   AF-A0A7X9DKY7-F1
#
_cell.length_a   1.000
_cell.length_b   1.000
_cell.length_c   1.000
_cell.angle_alpha   90.00
_cell.angle_beta   90.00
_cell.angle_gamma   90.00
#
_symmetry.space_group_name_H-M   'P 1'
#
loop_
_entity.id
_entity.type
_entity.pdbx_description
1 polymer ?
#
loop_
_entity_poly.entity_id
_entity_poly.type
_entity_poly.pdbx_seq_one_letter_code
_entity_poly.pdbx_strand_id
1 'polypeptide(L)'
;METQEQRESKKTSGIKSLNPFNVCLVVTLFMIVGVFIGLGTKNPLWVLIFILPAVIYEVIRTEPGASTKFSSILLLIVIILELFLILFGVNYDLAKFFETDEKYVAGYSLPLGDIKVFGPLLTAVLSTVLIFRTYGPYTKWLSVIIAIGSLVAVYLISPTFFTQALKLIVNGLFDRLYYAF
;
A
#
# COMPACT_ATOMS: atom_id res chain seq x y z
N MET A 1 0.44 -6.73 39.13
CA MET A 1 0.31 -7.15 37.71
C MET A 1 -0.06 -5.92 36.92
N GLU A 2 0.76 -5.49 35.95
CA GLU A 2 0.35 -4.43 35.02
C GLU A 2 -0.83 -4.94 34.19
N THR A 3 -1.92 -4.19 34.15
CA THR A 3 -3.08 -4.47 33.30
C THR A 3 -2.67 -4.34 31.82
N GLN A 4 -3.21 -5.17 30.93
CA GLN A 4 -2.83 -5.16 29.51
C GLN A 4 -2.98 -3.79 28.84
N GLU A 5 -4.00 -3.03 29.27
CA GLU A 5 -4.27 -1.66 28.82
C GLU A 5 -3.13 -0.68 29.17
N GLN A 6 -2.50 -0.85 30.34
CA GLN A 6 -1.35 -0.03 30.75
C GLN A 6 -0.08 -0.38 29.95
N ARG A 7 0.08 -1.64 29.53
CA ARG A 7 1.19 -2.06 28.68
C ARG A 7 1.05 -1.55 27.24
N GLU A 8 -0.15 -1.61 26.67
CA GLU A 8 -0.40 -1.08 25.33
C GLU A 8 -0.27 0.44 25.26
N SER A 9 -0.80 1.15 26.27
CA SER A 9 -0.64 2.60 26.42
C SER A 9 0.85 3.00 26.52
N LYS A 10 1.62 2.31 27.38
CA LYS A 10 3.07 2.55 27.55
C LYS A 10 3.89 2.23 26.31
N LYS A 11 3.57 1.14 25.60
CA LYS A 11 4.22 0.75 24.33
C LYS A 11 3.94 1.77 23.22
N THR A 12 2.71 2.25 23.13
CA THR A 12 2.30 3.26 22.12
C THR A 12 2.96 4.62 22.42
N SER A 13 3.07 5.00 23.69
CA SER A 13 3.85 6.16 24.16
C SER A 13 5.33 6.07 23.76
N GLY A 14 5.95 4.91 23.98
CA GLY A 14 7.34 4.66 23.59
C GLY A 14 7.57 4.68 22.09
N ILE A 15 6.65 4.18 21.27
CA ILE A 15 6.76 4.23 19.79
C ILE A 15 6.62 5.66 19.27
N LYS A 16 5.75 6.47 19.90
CA LYS A 16 5.51 7.86 19.51
C LYS A 16 6.69 8.79 19.83
N SER A 17 7.56 8.42 20.77
CA SER A 17 8.76 9.18 21.12
C SER A 17 9.98 8.89 20.25
N LEU A 18 9.94 7.88 19.35
CA LEU A 18 11.01 7.67 18.38
C LEU A 18 11.11 8.86 17.43
N ASN A 19 12.35 9.21 17.06
CA ASN A 19 12.61 10.21 16.03
C ASN A 19 11.98 9.73 14.70
N PRO A 20 10.95 10.41 14.18
CA PRO A 20 10.21 9.94 13.01
C PRO A 20 11.09 9.80 11.77
N PHE A 21 12.12 10.65 11.65
CA PHE A 21 13.06 10.60 10.55
C PHE A 21 13.81 9.27 10.51
N ASN A 22 14.33 8.81 11.66
CA ASN A 22 15.09 7.56 11.75
C ASN A 22 14.21 6.36 11.40
N VAL A 23 12.95 6.35 11.84
CA VAL A 23 12.01 5.27 11.52
C VAL A 23 11.71 5.23 10.02
N CYS A 24 11.38 6.38 9.42
CA CYS A 24 11.15 6.47 7.98
C CYS A 24 12.37 6.00 7.18
N LEU A 25 13.59 6.38 7.60
CA LEU A 25 14.84 5.97 6.94
C LEU A 25 15.01 4.44 7.01
N VAL A 26 14.91 3.84 8.20
CA VAL A 26 15.06 2.39 8.38
C VAL A 26 14.03 1.63 7.56
N VAL A 27 12.77 2.06 7.60
CA VAL A 27 11.69 1.44 6.83
C VAL A 27 11.92 1.58 5.32
N THR A 28 12.45 2.73 4.86
CA THR A 28 12.83 2.92 3.45
C THR A 28 13.88 1.90 3.03
N LEU A 29 14.95 1.74 3.84
CA LEU A 29 16.01 0.78 3.56
C LEU A 29 15.47 -0.65 3.53
N PHE A 30 14.60 -1.01 4.48
CA PHE A 30 13.91 -2.31 4.46
C PHE A 30 13.11 -2.50 3.18
N MET A 31 12.29 -1.52 2.79
CA MET A 31 11.49 -1.62 1.57
C MET A 31 12.37 -1.81 0.33
N ILE A 32 13.47 -1.06 0.22
CA ILE A 32 14.43 -1.20 -0.88
C ILE A 32 14.99 -2.63 -0.95
N VAL A 33 15.40 -3.21 0.19
CA VAL A 33 15.87 -4.60 0.24
C VAL A 33 14.79 -5.57 -0.23
N GLY A 34 13.55 -5.40 0.26
CA GLY A 34 12.41 -6.22 -0.16
C GLY A 34 12.13 -6.13 -1.66
N VAL A 35 12.23 -4.94 -2.25
CA VAL A 35 12.09 -4.73 -3.69
C VAL A 35 13.17 -5.46 -4.47
N PHE A 36 14.44 -5.32 -4.09
CA PHE A 36 15.52 -6.01 -4.80
C PHE A 36 15.40 -7.53 -4.72
N ILE A 37 15.06 -8.08 -3.54
CA ILE A 37 14.84 -9.52 -3.38
C ILE A 37 13.61 -9.96 -4.18
N GLY A 38 12.51 -9.21 -4.13
CA GLY A 38 11.28 -9.51 -4.87
C GLY A 38 11.49 -9.52 -6.38
N LEU A 39 12.22 -8.54 -6.92
CA LEU A 39 12.59 -8.48 -8.33
C LEU A 39 13.54 -9.62 -8.73
N GLY A 40 14.55 -9.92 -7.91
CA GLY A 40 15.49 -11.01 -8.18
C GLY A 40 14.85 -12.40 -8.14
N THR A 41 13.90 -12.62 -7.23
CA THR A 41 13.18 -13.90 -7.07
C THR A 41 11.88 -13.98 -7.88
N LYS A 42 11.46 -12.87 -8.51
CA LYS A 42 10.17 -12.70 -9.18
C LYS A 42 8.97 -13.06 -8.29
N ASN A 43 9.10 -12.87 -6.98
CA ASN A 43 8.07 -13.22 -6.02
C ASN A 43 7.57 -11.96 -5.29
N PRO A 44 6.28 -11.59 -5.44
CA PRO A 44 5.70 -10.40 -4.83
C PRO A 44 5.65 -10.45 -3.30
N LEU A 45 5.70 -11.65 -2.69
CA LEU A 45 5.64 -11.81 -1.23
C LEU A 45 6.75 -11.04 -0.52
N TRP A 46 7.97 -11.02 -1.08
CA TRP A 46 9.08 -10.30 -0.48
C TRP A 46 8.79 -8.81 -0.38
N VAL A 47 8.18 -8.22 -1.41
CA VAL A 47 7.82 -6.80 -1.40
C VAL A 47 6.72 -6.52 -0.35
N LEU A 48 5.71 -7.40 -0.27
CA LEU A 48 4.58 -7.27 0.65
C LEU A 48 4.95 -7.50 2.13
N ILE A 49 5.96 -8.33 2.41
CA ILE A 49 6.47 -8.52 3.77
C ILE A 49 7.30 -7.31 4.21
N PHE A 50 8.08 -6.72 3.30
CA PHE A 50 8.97 -5.61 3.64
C PHE A 50 8.27 -4.24 3.64
N ILE A 51 7.12 -4.09 2.99
CA ILE A 51 6.26 -2.89 3.10
C ILE A 51 5.43 -2.88 4.40
N LEU A 52 5.21 -4.04 5.03
CA LEU A 52 4.39 -4.18 6.25
C LEU A 52 4.83 -3.25 7.40
N PRO A 53 6.13 -3.15 7.75
CA PRO A 53 6.59 -2.21 8.76
C PRO A 53 6.24 -0.75 8.43
N ALA A 54 6.24 -0.38 7.15
CA ALA A 54 5.83 0.95 6.70
C ALA A 54 4.35 1.19 6.99
N VAL A 55 3.51 0.22 6.62
CA VAL A 55 2.04 0.34 6.77
C VAL A 55 1.64 0.35 8.24
N ILE A 56 2.29 -0.47 9.06
CA ILE A 56 2.07 -0.48 10.51
C ILE A 56 2.45 0.88 11.10
N TYR A 57 3.61 1.43 10.74
CA TYR A 57 4.03 2.72 11.27
C TYR A 57 3.12 3.87 10.77
N GLU A 58 2.62 3.79 9.54
CA GLU A 58 1.62 4.72 8.98
C GLU A 58 0.36 4.71 9.83
N VAL A 59 -0.22 3.53 10.10
CA VAL A 59 -1.42 3.38 10.94
C VAL A 59 -1.21 3.99 12.32
N ILE A 60 -0.04 3.81 12.94
CA ILE A 60 0.25 4.34 14.28
C ILE A 60 0.36 5.88 14.24
N ARG A 61 0.99 6.43 13.20
CA ARG A 61 1.29 7.87 13.09
C ARG A 61 0.15 8.70 12.52
N THR A 62 -0.74 8.10 11.74
CA THR A 62 -1.87 8.81 11.15
C THR A 62 -2.79 9.33 12.27
N GLU A 63 -2.90 10.65 12.32
CA GLU A 63 -3.77 11.37 13.24
C GLU A 63 -5.25 11.08 12.96
N PRO A 64 -6.11 11.13 13.99
CA PRO A 64 -7.53 10.80 13.86
C PRO A 64 -8.31 11.90 13.11
N GLY A 65 -8.18 11.93 11.79
CA GLY A 65 -9.22 12.43 10.89
C GLY A 65 -10.09 11.25 10.46
N ALA A 66 -11.42 11.33 10.62
CA ALA A 66 -12.35 10.19 10.46
C ALA A 66 -12.07 9.33 9.20
N SER A 67 -11.77 9.97 8.07
CA SER A 67 -11.52 9.28 6.81
C SER A 67 -10.04 8.97 6.53
N THR A 68 -9.08 9.73 7.07
CA THR A 68 -7.64 9.48 6.84
C THR A 68 -7.15 8.32 7.69
N LYS A 69 -7.64 8.22 8.93
CA LYS A 69 -7.38 7.09 9.82
C LYS A 69 -7.96 5.79 9.27
N PHE A 70 -9.19 5.87 8.73
CA PHE A 70 -9.82 4.73 8.07
C PHE A 70 -9.00 4.25 6.86
N SER A 71 -8.54 5.16 6.00
CA SER A 71 -7.67 4.80 4.86
C SER A 71 -6.37 4.11 5.30
N SER A 72 -5.74 4.56 6.39
CA SER A 72 -4.52 3.91 6.92
C SER A 72 -4.81 2.50 7.46
N ILE A 73 -5.90 2.32 8.21
CA ILE A 73 -6.28 0.99 8.73
C ILE A 73 -6.67 0.06 7.57
N LEU A 74 -7.39 0.58 6.59
CA LEU A 74 -7.78 -0.18 5.40
C LEU A 74 -6.55 -0.66 4.62
N LEU A 75 -5.50 0.17 4.47
CA LEU A 75 -4.22 -0.24 3.88
C LEU A 75 -3.64 -1.48 4.57
N LEU A 76 -3.63 -1.49 5.90
CA LEU A 76 -3.12 -2.61 6.67
C LEU A 76 -3.96 -3.88 6.46
N ILE A 77 -5.28 -3.75 6.50
CA ILE A 77 -6.20 -4.88 6.27
C ILE A 77 -5.98 -5.46 4.88
N VAL A 78 -5.91 -4.62 3.84
CA VAL A 78 -5.71 -5.05 2.46
C VAL A 78 -4.40 -5.81 2.30
N ILE A 79 -3.30 -5.32 2.89
CA ILE A 79 -2.00 -6.02 2.81
C ILE A 79 -2.03 -7.36 3.55
N ILE A 80 -2.68 -7.44 4.71
CA ILE A 80 -2.80 -8.71 5.45
C ILE A 80 -3.62 -9.72 4.65
N LEU A 81 -4.74 -9.30 4.05
CA LEU A 81 -5.55 -10.15 3.20
C LEU A 81 -4.78 -10.60 1.96
N GLU A 82 -4.02 -9.70 1.33
CA GLU A 82 -3.22 -10.03 0.16
C GLU A 82 -2.13 -11.06 0.49
N LEU A 83 -1.43 -10.88 1.61
CA LEU A 83 -0.45 -11.86 2.10
C LEU A 83 -1.09 -13.23 2.29
N PHE A 84 -2.30 -13.28 2.84
CA PHE A 84 -3.06 -14.53 2.96
C PHE A 84 -3.35 -15.13 1.58
N LEU A 85 -3.91 -14.36 0.64
CA LEU A 85 -4.25 -14.86 -0.70
C LEU A 85 -3.04 -15.44 -1.44
N ILE A 86 -1.88 -14.78 -1.36
CA ILE A 86 -0.67 -15.25 -2.02
C ILE A 86 -0.08 -16.47 -1.30
N LEU A 87 -0.02 -16.48 0.04
CA LEU A 87 0.51 -17.62 0.80
C LEU A 87 -0.31 -18.89 0.63
N PHE A 88 -1.64 -18.77 0.58
CA PHE A 88 -2.55 -19.90 0.36
C PHE A 88 -2.73 -20.25 -1.12
N GLY A 89 -2.06 -19.53 -2.03
CA GLY A 89 -2.08 -19.84 -3.47
C GLY A 89 -3.46 -19.70 -4.11
N VAL A 90 -4.34 -18.87 -3.55
CA VAL A 90 -5.72 -18.69 -4.03
C VAL A 90 -5.69 -17.92 -5.35
N ASN A 91 -5.79 -18.62 -6.48
CA ASN A 91 -5.92 -17.98 -7.80
C ASN A 91 -7.40 -17.88 -8.12
N TYR A 92 -7.93 -16.66 -8.13
CA TYR A 92 -9.31 -16.41 -8.54
C TYR A 92 -9.30 -15.47 -9.73
N ASP A 93 -9.82 -15.95 -10.85
CA ASP A 93 -9.86 -15.22 -12.11
C ASP A 93 -11.08 -14.31 -12.14
N LEU A 94 -10.83 -13.00 -12.06
CA LEU A 94 -11.88 -12.01 -12.11
C LEU A 94 -12.54 -11.95 -13.49
N ALA A 95 -11.84 -12.31 -14.57
CA ALA A 95 -12.41 -12.30 -15.91
C ALA A 95 -13.55 -13.33 -16.03
N LYS A 96 -13.35 -14.50 -15.43
CA LYS A 96 -14.40 -15.53 -15.36
C LYS A 96 -15.59 -15.11 -14.51
N PHE A 97 -15.36 -14.36 -13.44
CA PHE A 97 -16.45 -13.89 -12.57
C PHE A 97 -17.31 -12.81 -13.23
N PHE A 98 -16.70 -11.90 -13.99
CA PHE A 98 -17.41 -10.82 -14.67
C PHE A 98 -17.79 -11.16 -16.12
N GLU A 99 -17.51 -12.38 -16.59
CA GLU A 99 -17.73 -12.85 -17.97
C GLU A 99 -17.11 -11.92 -19.04
N THR A 100 -16.03 -11.22 -18.68
CA THR A 100 -15.40 -10.23 -19.54
C THR A 100 -13.91 -10.12 -19.22
N ASP A 101 -13.09 -10.10 -20.27
CA ASP A 101 -11.63 -9.99 -20.15
C ASP A 101 -11.17 -8.58 -19.80
N GLU A 102 -12.01 -7.57 -20.05
CA GLU A 102 -11.73 -6.18 -19.72
C GLU A 102 -12.97 -5.48 -19.15
N LYS A 103 -12.75 -4.49 -18.28
CA LYS A 103 -13.81 -3.67 -17.68
C LYS A 103 -13.44 -2.22 -17.75
N TYR A 104 -14.35 -1.43 -18.30
CA TYR A 104 -14.15 0.00 -18.43
C TYR A 104 -14.44 0.71 -17.11
N VAL A 105 -13.41 1.37 -16.54
CA VAL A 105 -13.52 2.12 -15.27
C VAL A 105 -12.81 3.45 -15.45
N ALA A 106 -13.52 4.55 -15.16
CA ALA A 106 -12.97 5.91 -15.12
C ALA A 106 -12.16 6.33 -16.37
N GLY A 107 -12.59 5.91 -17.57
CA GLY A 107 -11.92 6.30 -18.83
C GLY A 107 -10.92 5.29 -19.38
N TYR A 108 -10.65 4.19 -18.66
CA TYR A 108 -9.66 3.19 -19.02
C TYR A 108 -10.28 1.80 -19.07
N SER A 109 -9.92 0.98 -20.07
CA SER A 109 -10.18 -0.47 -20.00
C SER A 109 -9.13 -1.11 -19.09
N LEU A 110 -9.60 -1.74 -18.03
CA LEU A 110 -8.78 -2.52 -17.12
C LEU A 110 -8.98 -3.99 -17.48
N PRO A 111 -7.94 -4.75 -17.85
CA PRO A 111 -8.05 -6.18 -17.98
C PRO A 111 -8.53 -6.74 -16.63
N LEU A 112 -9.29 -7.82 -16.64
CA LEU A 112 -9.59 -8.56 -15.44
C LEU A 112 -8.57 -9.68 -15.33
N GLY A 113 -7.87 -9.69 -14.21
CA GLY A 113 -6.75 -10.58 -13.97
C GLY A 113 -6.97 -11.37 -12.70
N ASP A 114 -5.89 -11.99 -12.22
CA ASP A 114 -5.92 -12.64 -10.91
C ASP A 114 -6.29 -11.62 -9.82
N ILE A 115 -7.17 -12.02 -8.90
CA ILE A 115 -7.58 -11.23 -7.74
C ILE A 115 -6.39 -10.69 -6.94
N LYS A 116 -5.24 -11.38 -6.97
CA LYS A 116 -3.98 -10.95 -6.33
C LYS A 116 -3.47 -9.60 -6.83
N VAL A 117 -3.85 -9.16 -8.03
CA VAL A 117 -3.46 -7.82 -8.52
C VAL A 117 -4.23 -6.72 -7.79
N PHE A 118 -5.45 -7.02 -7.32
CA PHE A 118 -6.37 -6.04 -6.76
C PHE A 118 -5.90 -5.49 -5.41
N GLY A 119 -5.37 -6.32 -4.52
CA GLY A 119 -4.89 -5.88 -3.20
C GLY A 119 -3.76 -4.85 -3.30
N PRO A 120 -2.68 -5.12 -4.04
CA PRO A 120 -1.63 -4.15 -4.31
C PRO A 120 -2.18 -2.94 -5.06
N LEU A 121 -3.02 -3.10 -6.09
CA LEU A 121 -3.56 -1.94 -6.79
C LEU A 121 -4.34 -1.00 -5.86
N LEU A 122 -5.23 -1.55 -5.03
CA LEU A 122 -5.99 -0.79 -4.04
C LEU A 122 -5.06 -0.11 -3.02
N THR A 123 -4.00 -0.79 -2.61
CA THR A 123 -2.98 -0.25 -1.69
C THR A 123 -2.27 0.95 -2.31
N ALA A 124 -1.85 0.87 -3.57
CA ALA A 124 -1.22 1.98 -4.28
C ALA A 124 -2.16 3.19 -4.40
N VAL A 125 -3.44 2.97 -4.71
CA VAL A 125 -4.45 4.03 -4.82
C VAL A 125 -4.72 4.69 -3.46
N LEU A 126 -4.99 3.90 -2.42
CA LEU A 126 -5.24 4.42 -1.07
C LEU A 126 -4.04 5.20 -0.54
N SER A 127 -2.83 4.70 -0.79
CA SER A 127 -1.59 5.36 -0.42
C SER A 127 -1.39 6.67 -1.17
N THR A 128 -1.69 6.71 -2.48
CA THR A 128 -1.67 7.94 -3.26
C THR A 128 -2.65 8.99 -2.71
N VAL A 129 -3.84 8.57 -2.28
CA VAL A 129 -4.81 9.47 -1.63
C VAL A 129 -4.26 10.03 -0.32
N LEU A 130 -3.55 9.23 0.49
CA LEU A 130 -2.94 9.68 1.74
C LEU A 130 -1.83 10.72 1.52
N ILE A 131 -1.07 10.65 0.42
CA ILE A 131 -0.04 11.66 0.06
C ILE A 131 -0.65 13.06 -0.01
N PHE A 132 -1.83 13.18 -0.61
CA PHE A 132 -2.50 14.47 -0.78
C PHE A 132 -3.27 14.91 0.45
N ARG A 133 -3.83 13.97 1.21
CA ARG A 133 -4.73 14.29 2.31
C ARG A 133 -4.02 14.57 3.63
N THR A 134 -2.81 14.04 3.80
CA THR A 134 -2.09 14.15 5.07
C THR A 134 -1.16 15.35 5.07
N TYR A 135 -1.16 16.15 6.13
CA TYR A 135 -0.24 17.30 6.26
C TYR A 135 1.14 16.92 6.85
N GLY A 136 1.23 15.81 7.56
CA GLY A 136 2.48 15.35 8.19
C GLY A 136 3.54 14.93 7.17
N PRO A 137 4.76 15.54 7.17
CA PRO A 137 5.78 15.27 6.15
C PRO A 137 6.27 13.81 6.17
N TYR A 138 6.39 13.22 7.36
CA TYR A 138 6.83 11.83 7.53
C TYR A 138 5.74 10.81 7.14
N THR A 139 4.47 11.14 7.33
CA THR A 139 3.34 10.31 6.89
C THR A 139 3.22 10.37 5.37
N LYS A 140 3.42 11.55 4.76
CA LYS A 140 3.55 11.68 3.29
C LYS A 140 4.70 10.83 2.75
N TRP A 141 5.89 10.90 3.38
CA TRP A 141 7.03 10.07 2.99
C TRP A 141 6.65 8.59 3.03
N LEU A 142 6.07 8.13 4.13
CA LEU A 142 5.72 6.73 4.30
C LEU A 142 4.65 6.27 3.29
N SER A 143 3.65 7.11 3.03
CA SER A 143 2.71 6.90 1.93
C SER A 143 3.44 6.79 0.57
N VAL A 144 4.42 7.63 0.26
CA VAL A 144 5.20 7.48 -1.00
C VAL A 144 5.89 6.12 -1.08
N ILE A 145 6.51 5.66 0.00
CA ILE A 145 7.15 4.33 0.06
C ILE A 145 6.12 3.23 -0.19
N ILE A 146 4.95 3.33 0.45
CA ILE A 146 3.89 2.34 0.33
C ILE A 146 3.37 2.29 -1.11
N ALA A 147 3.11 3.44 -1.73
CA ALA A 147 2.68 3.52 -3.11
C ALA A 147 3.70 2.89 -4.08
N ILE A 148 5.00 3.18 -3.91
CA ILE A 148 6.07 2.62 -4.75
C ILE A 148 6.18 1.11 -4.56
N GLY A 149 6.28 0.63 -3.32
CA GLY A 149 6.41 -0.82 -3.07
C GLY A 149 5.19 -1.59 -3.56
N SER A 150 4.01 -1.00 -3.43
CA SER A 150 2.77 -1.58 -3.93
C SER A 150 2.72 -1.65 -5.46
N LEU A 151 3.19 -0.61 -6.16
CA LEU A 151 3.35 -0.62 -7.62
C LEU A 151 4.34 -1.68 -8.10
N VAL A 152 5.45 -1.88 -7.36
CA VAL A 152 6.39 -2.96 -7.65
C VAL A 152 5.74 -4.34 -7.47
N ALA A 153 4.91 -4.52 -6.44
CA ALA A 153 4.15 -5.75 -6.26
C ALA A 153 3.17 -6.00 -7.43
N VAL A 154 2.46 -4.97 -7.90
CA VAL A 154 1.62 -5.06 -9.12
C VAL A 154 2.45 -5.52 -10.32
N TYR A 155 3.61 -4.90 -10.55
CA TYR A 155 4.52 -5.29 -11.64
C TYR A 155 4.97 -6.74 -11.56
N LEU A 156 5.28 -7.24 -10.37
CA LEU A 156 5.70 -8.62 -10.14
C LEU A 156 4.57 -9.64 -10.38
N ILE A 157 3.32 -9.28 -10.07
CA ILE A 157 2.16 -10.15 -10.28
C ILE A 157 1.74 -10.13 -11.75
N SER A 158 1.63 -8.93 -12.34
CA SER A 158 1.22 -8.78 -13.73
C SER A 158 1.79 -7.50 -14.37
N PRO A 159 2.84 -7.63 -15.21
CA PRO A 159 3.44 -6.49 -15.90
C PRO A 159 2.48 -5.74 -16.84
N THR A 160 1.49 -6.43 -17.41
CA THR A 160 0.50 -5.81 -18.32
C THR A 160 -0.37 -4.81 -17.57
N PHE A 161 -0.87 -5.19 -16.39
CA PHE A 161 -1.67 -4.36 -15.50
C PHE A 161 -0.90 -3.16 -14.96
N PHE A 162 0.39 -3.35 -14.67
CA PHE A 162 1.23 -2.30 -14.11
C PHE A 162 1.21 -1.03 -14.97
N THR A 163 1.33 -1.15 -16.29
CA THR A 163 1.37 0.03 -17.18
C THR A 163 0.08 0.84 -17.13
N GLN A 164 -1.06 0.17 -16.99
CA GLN A 164 -2.37 0.81 -16.94
C GLN A 164 -2.63 1.41 -15.57
N ALA A 165 -2.30 0.67 -14.50
CA ALA A 165 -2.36 1.17 -13.13
C ALA A 165 -1.50 2.42 -12.95
N LEU A 166 -0.28 2.40 -13.50
CA LEU A 166 0.63 3.55 -13.49
C LEU A 166 0.02 4.74 -14.22
N LYS A 167 -0.54 4.55 -15.43
CA LYS A 167 -1.23 5.62 -16.16
C LYS A 167 -2.38 6.22 -15.36
N LEU A 168 -3.23 5.39 -14.77
CA LEU A 168 -4.37 5.85 -13.97
C LEU A 168 -3.91 6.67 -12.76
N ILE A 169 -2.90 6.18 -12.02
CA ILE A 169 -2.38 6.86 -10.83
C ILE A 169 -1.69 8.18 -11.24
N VAL A 170 -0.86 8.17 -12.28
CA VAL A 170 -0.14 9.36 -12.74
C VAL A 170 -1.12 10.41 -13.28
N ASN A 171 -2.09 10.02 -14.11
CA ASN A 171 -3.09 10.97 -14.63
C ASN A 171 -3.94 11.54 -13.50
N GLY A 172 -4.41 10.70 -12.56
CA GLY A 172 -5.13 11.18 -11.38
C GLY A 172 -4.29 12.07 -10.46
N LEU A 173 -2.98 11.84 -10.38
CA LEU A 173 -2.04 12.72 -9.67
C LEU A 173 -1.92 14.08 -10.36
N PHE A 174 -1.73 14.09 -11.68
CA PHE A 174 -1.63 15.32 -12.48
C PHE A 174 -2.91 16.15 -12.43
N ASP A 175 -4.08 15.54 -12.58
CA ASP A 175 -5.36 16.24 -12.48
C ASP A 175 -5.49 16.93 -11.12
N ARG A 176 -5.18 16.23 -10.03
CA ARG A 176 -5.23 16.82 -8.68
C ARG A 176 -4.23 17.95 -8.49
N LEU A 177 -3.03 17.85 -9.09
CA LEU A 177 -2.04 18.93 -9.02
C LEU A 177 -2.46 20.15 -9.84
N TYR A 178 -3.04 19.92 -11.02
CA TYR A 178 -3.50 20.99 -11.91
C TYR A 178 -4.68 21.78 -11.34
N TYR A 179 -5.64 21.12 -10.68
CA TYR A 179 -6.78 21.80 -10.06
C TYR A 179 -6.50 22.35 -8.65
N ALA A 180 -5.35 22.04 -8.06
CA ALA A 180 -4.97 22.53 -6.73
C ALA A 180 -4.14 23.82 -6.75
N PHE A 181 -3.71 24.29 -7.92
CA PHE A 181 -3.00 25.56 -8.16
C PHE A 181 -3.78 26.42 -9.16
#